data_AF-U7DAS5-F1
#
_entry.id   AF-U7DAS5-F1
#
_cell.length_a   1.000
_cell.length_b   1.000
_cell.length_c   1.000
_cell.angle_alpha   90.00
_cell.angle_beta   90.00
_cell.angle_gamma   90.00
#
_symmetry.space_group_name_H-M   'P 1'
#
loop_
_entity.id
_entity.type
_entity.pdbx_description
1 polymer ?
#
loop_
_entity_poly.entity_id
_entity_poly.type
_entity_poly.pdbx_seq_one_letter_code
_entity_poly.pdbx_strand_id
1 'polypeptide(L)'
;MRRLYLLVTVLFLSSCMRYMTHERQEARVEHIDISQTLLVAEQMMQSTDRRNSLVFWVIKDQELTAEEAARIGELYFTYKDNIETSFDQWHFTWAIANMYRLGDSAVQHELSYAYADALQWAQDLGRRGKRATRDTTIYMGDAHSGGRLFARRHIVAPGNDSYLQSAEEYFRREGIPYTKE
;
A
#
# COMPACT_ATOMS: atom_id res chain seq x y z
N MET A 1 -27.38 17.21 30.70
CA MET A 1 -27.51 16.44 29.44
C MET A 1 -26.62 16.94 28.28
N ARG A 2 -26.33 18.24 28.11
CA ARG A 2 -25.45 18.74 27.02
C ARG A 2 -23.95 18.39 27.11
N ARG A 3 -23.43 18.04 28.30
CA ARG A 3 -22.00 17.69 28.49
C ARG A 3 -21.65 16.24 28.14
N LEU A 4 -22.64 15.34 28.06
CA LEU A 4 -22.41 13.93 27.73
C LEU A 4 -22.27 13.70 26.21
N TYR A 5 -22.98 14.50 25.40
CA TYR A 5 -22.84 14.46 23.94
C TYR A 5 -21.48 14.92 23.46
N LEU A 6 -20.81 15.85 24.16
CA LEU A 6 -19.49 16.32 23.76
C LEU A 6 -18.39 15.25 23.96
N LEU A 7 -18.55 14.35 24.94
CA LEU A 7 -17.57 13.29 25.20
C LEU A 7 -17.68 12.12 24.22
N VAL A 8 -18.89 11.82 23.74
CA VAL A 8 -19.13 10.76 22.75
C VAL A 8 -18.62 11.20 21.37
N THR A 9 -18.75 12.47 20.99
CA THR A 9 -18.28 12.94 19.67
C THR A 9 -16.75 13.02 19.58
N VAL A 10 -16.03 13.26 20.68
CA VAL A 10 -14.56 13.30 20.68
C VAL A 10 -13.93 11.90 20.54
N LEU A 11 -14.59 10.86 21.06
CA LEU A 11 -14.11 9.47 20.94
C LEU A 11 -14.25 8.88 19.53
N PHE A 12 -15.18 9.38 18.70
CA PHE A 12 -15.35 8.92 17.32
C PHE A 12 -14.33 9.51 16.33
N LEU A 13 -13.76 10.68 16.63
CA LEU A 13 -12.83 11.37 15.72
C LEU A 13 -11.38 10.84 15.80
N SER A 14 -11.03 10.09 16.84
CA SER A 14 -9.73 9.42 16.99
C SER A 14 -9.61 8.08 16.23
N SER A 15 -10.64 7.68 15.45
CA SER A 15 -10.72 6.30 14.92
C SER A 15 -10.15 6.07 13.51
N CYS A 16 -9.73 7.11 12.78
CA CYS A 16 -9.34 6.96 11.36
C CYS A 16 -7.87 6.57 11.12
N MET A 17 -6.99 6.66 12.12
CA MET A 17 -5.53 6.42 12.00
C MET A 17 -4.97 5.58 13.16
N ARG A 18 -5.78 4.64 13.68
CA ARG A 18 -5.47 3.91 14.94
C ARG A 18 -4.22 3.04 14.86
N TYR A 19 -3.88 2.54 13.68
CA TYR A 19 -2.75 1.63 13.50
C TYR A 19 -1.60 2.26 12.71
N MET A 20 -1.58 3.60 12.66
CA MET A 20 -0.47 4.33 12.06
C MET A 20 0.62 4.58 13.09
N THR A 21 1.86 4.46 12.64
CA THR A 21 3.08 4.63 13.43
C THR A 21 4.14 5.40 12.64
N HIS A 22 5.20 5.81 13.34
CA HIS A 22 6.42 6.36 12.77
C HIS A 22 7.60 5.39 12.91
N GLU A 23 7.38 4.23 13.53
CA GLU A 23 8.38 3.18 13.69
C GLU A 23 8.16 2.11 12.63
N ARG A 24 9.08 2.02 11.66
CA ARG A 24 8.94 1.09 10.52
C ARG A 24 8.77 -0.35 10.99
N GLN A 25 9.52 -0.76 12.02
CA GLN A 25 9.48 -2.13 12.52
C GLN A 25 8.09 -2.54 13.04
N GLU A 26 7.31 -1.61 13.58
CA GLU A 26 5.95 -1.87 14.05
C GLU A 26 4.93 -2.04 12.89
N ALA A 27 5.24 -1.47 11.72
CA ALA A 27 4.39 -1.55 10.53
C ALA A 27 4.70 -2.76 9.64
N ARG A 28 5.81 -3.47 9.91
CA ARG A 28 6.23 -4.60 9.10
C ARG A 28 5.36 -5.82 9.34
N VAL A 29 5.15 -6.58 8.26
CA VAL A 29 4.53 -7.90 8.33
C VAL A 29 5.65 -8.93 8.45
N GLU A 30 5.61 -9.70 9.52
CA GLU A 30 6.56 -10.79 9.74
C GLU A 30 6.41 -11.88 8.66
N HIS A 31 7.53 -12.38 8.15
CA HIS A 31 7.62 -13.38 7.08
C HIS A 31 6.93 -13.01 5.76
N ILE A 32 6.78 -11.71 5.47
CA ILE A 32 6.23 -11.28 4.18
C ILE A 32 7.07 -11.77 2.99
N ASP A 33 6.39 -12.29 1.98
CA ASP A 33 6.93 -12.61 0.66
C ASP A 33 6.43 -11.53 -0.32
N ILE A 34 7.27 -10.52 -0.55
CA ILE A 34 6.92 -9.38 -1.40
C ILE A 34 6.77 -9.83 -2.85
N SER A 35 7.68 -10.66 -3.37
CA SER A 35 7.58 -11.21 -4.73
C SER A 35 6.24 -11.90 -4.99
N GLN A 36 5.78 -12.78 -4.11
CA GLN A 36 4.45 -13.39 -4.25
C GLN A 36 3.31 -12.38 -4.05
N THR A 37 3.47 -11.41 -3.17
CA THR A 37 2.49 -10.33 -2.99
C THR A 37 2.38 -9.46 -4.25
N LEU A 38 3.46 -9.28 -5.02
CA LEU A 38 3.45 -8.54 -6.27
C LEU A 38 2.70 -9.28 -7.38
N LEU A 39 2.68 -10.63 -7.37
CA LEU A 39 1.80 -11.40 -8.27
C LEU A 39 0.33 -11.13 -7.98
N VAL A 40 -0.05 -11.05 -6.69
CA VAL A 40 -1.40 -10.65 -6.27
C VAL A 40 -1.70 -9.22 -6.69
N ALA A 41 -0.76 -8.30 -6.47
CA ALA A 41 -0.90 -6.89 -6.85
C ALA A 41 -1.15 -6.73 -8.36
N GLU A 42 -0.34 -7.38 -9.19
CA GLU A 42 -0.50 -7.36 -10.64
C GLU A 42 -1.86 -7.88 -11.08
N GLN A 43 -2.29 -9.03 -10.55
CA GLN A 43 -3.62 -9.57 -10.85
C GLN A 43 -4.74 -8.61 -10.48
N MET A 44 -4.61 -7.90 -9.35
CA MET A 44 -5.57 -6.86 -8.97
C MET A 44 -5.56 -5.67 -9.92
N MET A 45 -4.38 -5.22 -10.35
CA MET A 45 -4.23 -4.10 -11.30
C MET A 45 -4.81 -4.40 -12.69
N GLN A 46 -4.89 -5.67 -13.09
CA GLN A 46 -5.53 -6.10 -14.33
C GLN A 46 -7.07 -6.10 -14.26
N SER A 47 -7.65 -6.07 -13.06
CA SER A 47 -9.10 -6.08 -12.89
C SER A 47 -9.72 -4.69 -13.16
N THR A 48 -11.01 -4.65 -13.46
CA THR A 48 -11.77 -3.38 -13.59
C THR A 48 -12.29 -2.88 -12.24
N ASP A 49 -11.91 -3.51 -11.14
CA ASP A 49 -12.38 -3.14 -9.81
C ASP A 49 -11.83 -1.78 -9.37
N ARG A 50 -12.55 -1.17 -8.43
CA ARG A 50 -12.08 0.03 -7.74
C ARG A 50 -11.24 -0.43 -6.55
N ARG A 51 -10.04 0.14 -6.38
CA ARG A 51 -9.06 -0.09 -5.29
C ARG A 51 -7.93 -1.08 -5.62
N ASN A 52 -7.56 -1.17 -6.88
CA ASN A 52 -6.56 -2.13 -7.33
C ASN A 52 -5.16 -1.81 -6.80
N SER A 53 -4.86 -0.51 -6.59
CA SER A 53 -3.55 -0.09 -6.09
C SER A 53 -3.36 -0.31 -4.59
N LEU A 54 -4.41 -0.71 -3.85
CA LEU A 54 -4.33 -0.83 -2.40
C LEU A 54 -3.33 -1.88 -1.92
N VAL A 55 -2.99 -2.88 -2.76
CA VAL A 55 -1.93 -3.85 -2.42
C VAL A 55 -0.60 -3.14 -2.23
N PHE A 56 -0.23 -2.21 -3.13
CA PHE A 56 0.98 -1.41 -2.97
C PHE A 56 0.96 -0.58 -1.69
N TRP A 57 -0.19 0.00 -1.35
CA TRP A 57 -0.32 0.79 -0.13
C TRP A 57 -0.13 -0.03 1.16
N VAL A 58 -0.60 -1.28 1.21
CA VAL A 58 -0.40 -2.14 2.39
C VAL A 58 1.03 -2.70 2.51
N ILE A 59 1.82 -2.70 1.42
CA ILE A 59 3.24 -3.09 1.45
C ILE A 59 4.22 -1.91 1.46
N LYS A 60 3.73 -0.66 1.47
CA LYS A 60 4.58 0.54 1.35
C LYS A 60 5.66 0.72 2.42
N ASP A 61 5.51 0.04 3.55
CA ASP A 61 6.37 0.18 4.73
C ASP A 61 7.38 -0.99 4.86
N GLN A 62 7.27 -1.98 3.99
CA GLN A 62 8.06 -3.22 4.04
C GLN A 62 9.47 -2.98 3.49
N GLU A 63 10.41 -3.86 3.84
CA GLU A 63 11.74 -3.86 3.21
C GLU A 63 11.62 -4.45 1.81
N LEU A 64 12.30 -3.82 0.86
CA LEU A 64 12.31 -4.21 -0.54
C LEU A 64 13.75 -4.50 -0.95
N THR A 65 13.92 -5.50 -1.80
CA THR A 65 15.11 -5.67 -2.63
C THR A 65 15.06 -4.72 -3.83
N ALA A 66 16.19 -4.56 -4.53
CA ALA A 66 16.22 -3.80 -5.78
C ALA A 66 15.32 -4.43 -6.86
N GLU A 67 15.27 -5.75 -6.96
CA GLU A 67 14.44 -6.45 -7.94
C GLU A 67 12.94 -6.21 -7.68
N GLU A 68 12.49 -6.31 -6.44
CA GLU A 68 11.11 -6.01 -6.06
C GLU A 68 10.77 -4.53 -6.31
N ALA A 69 11.71 -3.62 -6.04
CA ALA A 69 11.56 -2.21 -6.30
C ALA A 69 11.44 -1.90 -7.81
N ALA A 70 12.26 -2.54 -8.64
CA ALA A 70 12.17 -2.45 -10.10
C ALA A 70 10.81 -2.96 -10.59
N ARG A 71 10.36 -4.11 -10.09
CA ARG A 71 9.05 -4.68 -10.43
C ARG A 71 7.90 -3.75 -10.04
N ILE A 72 7.96 -3.12 -8.87
CA ILE A 72 6.98 -2.11 -8.45
C ILE A 72 6.98 -0.92 -9.40
N GLY A 73 8.16 -0.46 -9.84
CA GLY A 73 8.30 0.62 -10.81
C GLY A 73 7.64 0.28 -12.16
N GLU A 74 7.85 -0.93 -12.66
CA GLU A 74 7.18 -1.43 -13.87
C GLU A 74 5.66 -1.45 -13.72
N LEU A 75 5.15 -2.08 -12.66
CA LEU A 75 3.70 -2.16 -12.41
C LEU A 75 3.08 -0.77 -12.25
N TYR A 76 3.80 0.18 -11.65
CA TYR A 76 3.37 1.57 -11.56
C TYR A 76 3.13 2.17 -12.94
N PHE A 77 4.11 2.14 -13.83
CA PHE A 77 3.96 2.75 -15.15
C PHE A 77 3.01 1.97 -16.08
N THR A 78 2.93 0.65 -15.95
CA THR A 78 2.00 -0.17 -16.73
C THR A 78 0.54 0.16 -16.42
N TYR A 79 0.20 0.43 -15.15
CA TYR A 79 -1.20 0.52 -14.74
C TYR A 79 -1.68 1.90 -14.26
N LYS A 80 -0.79 2.85 -13.98
CA LYS A 80 -1.19 4.17 -13.41
C LYS A 80 -2.27 4.89 -14.22
N ASP A 81 -2.21 4.81 -15.55
CA ASP A 81 -3.12 5.55 -16.44
C ASP A 81 -4.53 4.95 -16.45
N ASN A 82 -4.68 3.71 -15.98
CA ASN A 82 -5.98 3.06 -15.84
C ASN A 82 -6.67 3.38 -14.49
N ILE A 83 -6.00 4.10 -13.59
CA ILE A 83 -6.55 4.43 -12.28
C ILE A 83 -7.41 5.69 -12.37
N GLU A 84 -8.73 5.53 -12.32
CA GLU A 84 -9.68 6.65 -12.48
C GLU A 84 -10.00 7.40 -11.18
N THR A 85 -9.91 6.72 -10.03
CA THR A 85 -10.45 7.29 -8.78
C THR A 85 -9.37 8.02 -7.98
N SER A 86 -9.65 9.25 -7.55
CA SER A 86 -8.75 10.02 -6.69
C SER A 86 -8.36 9.30 -5.40
N PHE A 87 -9.22 8.40 -4.89
CA PHE A 87 -8.90 7.53 -3.76
C PHE A 87 -7.70 6.62 -4.09
N ASP A 88 -7.76 5.91 -5.21
CA ASP A 88 -6.76 4.92 -5.58
C ASP A 88 -5.47 5.62 -6.06
N GLN A 89 -5.60 6.71 -6.81
CA GLN A 89 -4.47 7.59 -7.17
C GLN A 89 -3.72 8.09 -5.92
N TRP A 90 -4.45 8.50 -4.88
CA TRP A 90 -3.85 8.97 -3.64
C TRP A 90 -3.12 7.84 -2.88
N HIS A 91 -3.69 6.63 -2.81
CA HIS A 91 -3.03 5.51 -2.15
C HIS A 91 -1.79 5.06 -2.92
N PHE A 92 -1.85 5.04 -4.25
CA PHE A 92 -0.72 4.59 -5.06
C PHE A 92 0.45 5.56 -5.00
N THR A 93 0.19 6.86 -5.17
CA THR A 93 1.23 7.90 -5.07
C THR A 93 1.87 7.94 -3.69
N TRP A 94 1.09 7.72 -2.62
CA TRP A 94 1.62 7.59 -1.28
C TRP A 94 2.48 6.32 -1.13
N ALA A 95 2.01 5.18 -1.65
CA ALA A 95 2.76 3.93 -1.58
C ALA A 95 4.17 4.07 -2.18
N ILE A 96 4.25 4.56 -3.42
CA ILE A 96 5.52 4.79 -4.11
C ILE A 96 6.42 5.77 -3.34
N ALA A 97 5.86 6.87 -2.82
CA ALA A 97 6.61 7.84 -2.03
C ALA A 97 7.20 7.24 -0.75
N ASN A 98 6.44 6.41 -0.03
CA ASN A 98 6.94 5.74 1.18
C ASN A 98 8.03 4.73 0.83
N MET A 99 7.82 3.88 -0.18
CA MET A 99 8.79 2.85 -0.59
C MET A 99 10.13 3.48 -1.00
N TYR A 100 10.11 4.54 -1.81
CA TYR A 100 11.32 5.26 -2.19
C TYR A 100 12.04 5.84 -0.96
N ARG A 101 11.31 6.53 -0.08
CA ARG A 101 11.90 7.21 1.08
C ARG A 101 12.42 6.28 2.16
N LEU A 102 11.81 5.10 2.30
CA LEU A 102 12.22 4.05 3.25
C LEU A 102 13.25 3.09 2.64
N GLY A 103 13.42 3.10 1.33
CA GLY A 103 14.38 2.27 0.61
C GLY A 103 15.82 2.67 0.85
N ASP A 104 16.74 1.70 0.71
CA ASP A 104 18.16 1.98 0.60
C ASP A 104 18.52 2.59 -0.76
N SER A 105 19.81 2.81 -1.03
CA SER A 105 20.25 3.42 -2.29
C SER A 105 19.88 2.61 -3.53
N ALA A 106 19.80 1.28 -3.44
CA ALA A 106 19.46 0.43 -4.58
C ALA A 106 17.96 0.51 -4.86
N VAL A 107 17.12 0.41 -3.82
CA VAL A 107 15.66 0.62 -3.94
C VAL A 107 15.33 2.03 -4.46
N GLN A 108 16.03 3.05 -3.96
CA GLN A 108 15.86 4.42 -4.43
C GLN A 108 16.24 4.58 -5.91
N HIS A 109 17.29 3.89 -6.37
CA HIS A 109 17.68 3.94 -7.78
C HIS A 109 16.54 3.45 -8.67
N GLU A 110 16.01 2.26 -8.39
CA GLU A 110 14.95 1.62 -9.17
C GLU A 110 13.63 2.41 -9.14
N LEU A 111 13.27 2.97 -7.98
CA LEU A 111 12.03 3.73 -7.83
C LEU A 111 12.14 5.22 -8.20
N SER A 112 13.32 5.71 -8.62
CA SER A 112 13.56 7.15 -8.81
C SER A 112 12.58 7.83 -9.77
N TYR A 113 12.32 7.22 -10.93
CA TYR A 113 11.37 7.76 -11.92
C TYR A 113 9.91 7.66 -11.45
N ALA A 114 9.51 6.50 -10.89
CA ALA A 114 8.17 6.32 -10.35
C ALA A 114 7.90 7.31 -9.20
N TYR A 115 8.90 7.57 -8.36
CA TYR A 115 8.81 8.55 -7.29
C TYR A 115 8.61 9.98 -7.82
N ALA A 116 9.41 10.41 -8.78
CA ALA A 116 9.28 11.74 -9.37
C ALA A 116 7.90 11.96 -10.01
N ASP A 117 7.40 10.94 -10.74
CA ASP A 117 6.06 10.97 -11.34
C ASP A 117 4.96 10.97 -10.26
N ALA A 118 5.08 10.11 -9.24
CA ALA A 118 4.13 10.06 -8.13
C ALA A 118 4.07 11.39 -7.36
N LEU A 119 5.19 12.11 -7.21
CA LEU A 119 5.22 13.45 -6.64
C LEU A 119 4.47 14.46 -7.51
N GLN A 120 4.55 14.35 -8.83
CA GLN A 120 3.79 15.22 -9.73
C GLN A 120 2.30 14.89 -9.66
N TRP A 121 1.94 13.62 -9.78
CA TRP A 121 0.56 13.17 -9.70
C TRP A 121 -0.11 13.55 -8.37
N ALA A 122 0.61 13.42 -7.25
CA ALA A 122 0.13 13.86 -5.95
C ALA A 122 -0.10 15.38 -5.83
N GLN A 123 0.58 16.20 -6.64
CA GLN A 123 0.30 17.65 -6.68
C GLN A 123 -1.05 17.94 -7.33
N ASP A 124 -1.39 17.19 -8.37
CA ASP A 124 -2.64 17.33 -9.13
C ASP A 124 -3.85 16.89 -8.30
N LEU A 125 -3.64 15.96 -7.35
CA LEU A 125 -4.62 15.57 -6.32
C LEU A 125 -4.87 16.64 -5.23
N GLY A 126 -4.12 17.75 -5.25
CA GLY A 126 -4.27 18.85 -4.30
C GLY A 126 -3.64 18.58 -2.93
N ARG A 127 -4.15 19.26 -1.88
CA ARG A 127 -3.48 19.30 -0.55
C ARG A 127 -3.27 17.92 0.08
N ARG A 128 -4.22 16.99 -0.09
CA ARG A 128 -4.15 15.65 0.51
C ARG A 128 -3.04 14.79 -0.11
N GLY A 129 -2.87 14.84 -1.43
CA GLY A 129 -1.76 14.18 -2.12
C GLY A 129 -0.41 14.74 -1.69
N LYS A 130 -0.27 16.07 -1.72
CA LYS A 130 0.98 16.75 -1.31
C LYS A 130 1.45 16.35 0.08
N ARG A 131 0.53 16.27 1.06
CA ARG A 131 0.87 15.91 2.44
C ARG A 131 1.42 14.48 2.54
N ALA A 132 0.78 13.53 1.86
CA ALA A 132 1.15 12.12 1.91
C ALA A 132 2.56 11.85 1.31
N THR A 133 2.96 12.62 0.30
CA THR A 133 4.20 12.34 -0.45
C THR A 133 5.38 13.25 -0.09
N ARG A 134 5.14 14.43 0.49
CA ARG A 134 6.19 15.46 0.74
C ARG A 134 6.42 15.83 2.21
N ASP A 135 5.59 15.38 3.15
CA ASP A 135 5.83 15.67 4.57
C ASP A 135 7.14 15.02 5.02
N THR A 136 7.94 15.72 5.84
CA THR A 136 9.19 15.16 6.40
C THR A 136 8.94 13.94 7.27
N THR A 137 7.76 13.85 7.88
CA THR A 137 7.29 12.69 8.62
C THR A 137 6.79 11.60 7.67
N ILE A 138 7.37 10.40 7.77
CA ILE A 138 6.83 9.21 7.10
C ILE A 138 5.79 8.58 8.02
N TYR A 139 4.62 8.36 7.48
CA TYR A 139 3.51 7.71 8.15
C TYR A 139 3.40 6.27 7.66
N MET A 140 3.46 5.31 8.58
CA MET A 140 3.54 3.88 8.29
C MET A 140 2.40 3.12 8.98
N GLY A 141 2.17 1.87 8.56
CA GLY A 141 1.13 1.00 9.09
C GLY A 141 -0.22 1.16 8.39
N ASP A 142 -1.25 0.53 8.97
CA ASP A 142 -2.61 0.61 8.48
C ASP A 142 -3.31 1.86 9.04
N ALA A 143 -3.95 2.67 8.21
CA ALA A 143 -4.82 3.75 8.68
C ALA A 143 -5.90 3.24 9.65
N HIS A 144 -6.66 2.21 9.25
CA HIS A 144 -7.79 1.73 10.04
C HIS A 144 -8.04 0.22 9.84
N SER A 145 -9.02 -0.33 10.56
CA SER A 145 -9.37 -1.76 10.53
C SER A 145 -9.63 -2.30 9.12
N GLY A 146 -10.26 -1.50 8.26
CA GLY A 146 -10.43 -1.83 6.84
C GLY A 146 -9.11 -2.06 6.09
N GLY A 147 -8.08 -1.25 6.31
CA GLY A 147 -6.75 -1.45 5.71
C GLY A 147 -6.11 -2.74 6.21
N ARG A 148 -6.21 -3.01 7.51
CA ARG A 148 -5.73 -4.26 8.12
C ARG A 148 -6.41 -5.51 7.55
N LEU A 149 -7.73 -5.46 7.39
CA LEU A 149 -8.48 -6.56 6.80
C LEU A 149 -8.08 -6.77 5.33
N PHE A 150 -7.86 -5.67 4.60
CA PHE A 150 -7.36 -5.74 3.23
C PHE A 150 -5.97 -6.39 3.19
N ALA A 151 -5.02 -5.94 4.01
CA ALA A 151 -3.68 -6.51 4.10
C ALA A 151 -3.72 -8.03 4.33
N ARG A 152 -4.51 -8.50 5.30
CA ARG A 152 -4.68 -9.93 5.61
C ARG A 152 -5.20 -10.79 4.47
N ARG A 153 -5.90 -10.18 3.50
CA ARG A 153 -6.49 -10.89 2.36
C ARG A 153 -5.63 -10.88 1.10
N HIS A 154 -4.61 -10.02 1.03
CA HIS A 154 -3.87 -9.77 -0.21
C HIS A 154 -2.34 -9.79 -0.04
N ILE A 155 -1.83 -9.71 1.19
CA ILE A 155 -0.40 -9.91 1.47
C ILE A 155 -0.12 -11.40 1.66
N VAL A 156 0.96 -11.86 1.06
CA VAL A 156 1.50 -13.21 1.23
C VAL A 156 2.58 -13.18 2.32
N ALA A 157 2.37 -13.95 3.39
CA ALA A 157 3.31 -14.09 4.49
C ALA A 157 3.30 -15.54 5.04
N PRO A 158 4.09 -16.46 4.45
CA PRO A 158 4.11 -17.85 4.85
C PRO A 158 4.51 -18.04 6.32
N GLY A 159 3.76 -18.87 7.05
CA GLY A 159 3.94 -19.09 8.49
C GLY A 159 3.22 -18.09 9.39
N ASN A 160 2.60 -17.06 8.82
CA ASN A 160 1.73 -16.13 9.53
C ASN A 160 0.27 -16.37 9.15
N ASP A 161 -0.45 -17.16 9.96
CA ASP A 161 -1.83 -17.61 9.69
C ASP A 161 -2.87 -16.47 9.54
N SER A 162 -2.49 -15.23 9.88
CA SER A 162 -3.35 -14.07 9.65
C SER A 162 -3.40 -13.60 8.19
N TYR A 163 -2.49 -14.10 7.34
CA TYR A 163 -2.28 -13.64 5.95
C TYR A 163 -2.36 -14.81 4.96
N LEU A 164 -2.24 -14.51 3.66
CA LEU A 164 -2.14 -15.55 2.64
C LEU A 164 -0.82 -16.32 2.78
N GLN A 165 -0.84 -17.61 2.53
CA GLN A 165 0.33 -18.47 2.61
C GLN A 165 1.05 -18.62 1.25
N SER A 166 0.39 -18.24 0.16
CA SER A 166 0.98 -18.19 -1.18
C SER A 166 0.16 -17.29 -2.10
N ALA A 167 0.75 -16.87 -3.22
CA ALA A 167 0.00 -16.28 -4.32
C ALA A 167 -1.05 -17.27 -4.85
N GLU A 168 -0.67 -18.54 -5.07
CA GLU A 168 -1.57 -19.60 -5.54
C GLU A 168 -2.86 -19.70 -4.70
N GLU A 169 -2.73 -19.53 -3.38
CA GLU A 169 -3.88 -19.48 -2.49
C GLU A 169 -4.86 -18.34 -2.83
N TYR A 170 -4.34 -17.14 -3.12
CA TYR A 170 -5.16 -16.01 -3.56
C TYR A 170 -5.89 -16.34 -4.87
N PHE A 171 -5.15 -16.76 -5.90
CA PHE A 171 -5.71 -17.09 -7.20
C PHE A 171 -6.81 -18.17 -7.08
N ARG A 172 -6.58 -19.21 -6.27
CA ARG A 172 -7.57 -20.25 -5.99
C ARG A 172 -8.82 -19.72 -5.28
N ARG A 173 -8.66 -18.82 -4.31
CA ARG A 173 -9.80 -18.22 -3.57
C ARG A 173 -10.65 -17.33 -4.48
N GLU A 174 -10.03 -16.63 -5.42
CA GLU A 174 -10.71 -15.76 -6.39
C GLU A 174 -11.18 -16.50 -7.65
N GLY A 175 -10.90 -17.81 -7.78
CA GLY A 175 -11.28 -18.61 -8.93
C GLY A 175 -10.53 -18.26 -10.22
N ILE A 176 -9.33 -17.68 -10.08
CA ILE A 176 -8.47 -17.26 -11.18
C ILE A 176 -7.43 -18.36 -11.46
N PRO A 177 -7.18 -18.75 -12.72
CA PRO A 177 -6.11 -19.70 -13.03
C PRO A 177 -4.74 -19.16 -12.60
N TYR A 178 -3.98 -19.97 -11.86
CA TYR A 178 -2.61 -19.63 -11.48
C TYR A 178 -1.61 -20.26 -12.47
N THR A 179 -0.87 -19.43 -13.17
CA THR A 179 0.28 -19.84 -13.99
C THR A 179 1.56 -19.49 -13.24
N LYS A 180 2.36 -20.49 -12.86
CA LYS A 180 3.75 -20.26 -12.46
C LYS A 180 4.54 -19.95 -13.72
N GLU A 181 4.97 -18.70 -13.87
CA GLU A 181 6.06 -18.36 -14.78
C GLU A 181 7.39 -18.88 -14.23
#